data_AF-A0A2M8FA04-F1
#
_entry.id   AF-A0A2M8FA04-F1
#
_cell.length_a   1.000
_cell.length_b   1.000
_cell.length_c   1.000
_cell.angle_alpha   90.00
_cell.angle_beta   90.00
_cell.angle_gamma   90.00
#
_symmetry.space_group_name_H-M   'P 1'
#
loop_
_entity.id
_entity.type
_entity.pdbx_description
1 polymer ?
#
loop_
_entity_poly.entity_id
_entity_poly.type
_entity_poly.pdbx_seq_one_letter_code
_entity_poly.pdbx_strand_id
1 'polypeptide(L)'
;MGRQDFNRKQCIRALLKLGFVKDNKRRGSHDKFKAPEHVLQQRQANQPPFIMVPRSRQLHCQLEILKELWAFGGDTFVEEFLEYIK
;
A
#
# COMPACT_ATOMS: atom_id res chain seq x y z
N MET A 1 -12.11 9.85 8.42
CA MET A 1 -11.02 8.97 8.90
C MET A 1 -9.98 9.81 9.61
N GLY A 2 -9.58 9.43 10.83
CA GLY A 2 -8.60 10.17 11.64
C GLY A 2 -7.19 10.17 11.03
N ARG A 3 -6.34 11.09 11.48
CA ARG A 3 -4.94 11.21 11.03
C ARG A 3 -4.19 9.91 11.36
N GLN A 4 -3.69 9.23 10.33
CA GLN A 4 -2.87 8.04 10.50
C GLN A 4 -1.40 8.39 10.37
N ASP A 5 -0.66 8.28 11.47
CA ASP A 5 0.76 8.64 11.54
C ASP A 5 1.65 7.39 11.40
N PHE A 6 1.63 6.76 10.22
CA PHE A 6 2.61 5.73 9.88
C PHE A 6 3.74 6.25 9.01
N ASN A 7 4.95 5.74 9.27
CA ASN A 7 6.13 6.05 8.48
C ASN A 7 6.30 5.05 7.32
N ARG A 8 7.24 5.35 6.41
CA ARG A 8 7.56 4.49 5.26
C ARG A 8 7.89 3.05 5.65
N LYS A 9 8.62 2.83 6.75
CA LYS A 9 9.04 1.47 7.17
C LYS A 9 7.84 0.66 7.65
N GLN A 10 6.92 1.27 8.40
CA GLN A 10 5.66 0.65 8.81
C GLN A 10 4.80 0.30 7.60
N CYS A 11 4.61 1.25 6.67
CA CYS A 11 3.87 1.02 5.44
C CYS A 11 4.42 -0.16 4.63
N ILE A 12 5.73 -0.19 4.37
CA ILE A 12 6.37 -1.28 3.61
C ILE A 12 6.17 -2.62 4.31
N ARG A 13 6.35 -2.67 5.63
CA ARG A 13 6.15 -3.91 6.41
C ARG A 13 4.72 -4.41 6.33
N ALA A 14 3.74 -3.52 6.47
CA ALA A 14 2.33 -3.86 6.37
C ALA A 14 1.97 -4.38 4.97
N LEU A 15 2.42 -3.72 3.90
CA LEU A 15 2.24 -4.19 2.52
C LEU A 15 2.82 -5.60 2.30
N LEU A 16 4.03 -5.86 2.80
CA LEU A 16 4.66 -7.17 2.68
C LEU A 16 3.89 -8.25 3.45
N LYS A 17 3.30 -7.93 4.61
CA LYS A 17 2.48 -8.87 5.39
C LYS A 17 1.15 -9.20 4.72
N LEU A 18 0.56 -8.23 4.02
CA LEU A 18 -0.61 -8.45 3.16
C LEU A 18 -0.29 -9.23 1.87
N GLY A 19 0.96 -9.67 1.68
CA GLY A 19 1.37 -10.45 0.52
C GLY A 19 1.69 -9.61 -0.72
N PHE A 20 1.80 -8.28 -0.61
CA PHE A 20 2.35 -7.50 -1.72
C PHE A 20 3.82 -7.82 -1.93
N VAL A 21 4.25 -7.82 -3.19
CA VAL A 21 5.64 -8.11 -3.56
C VAL A 21 6.31 -6.86 -4.12
N LYS A 22 7.51 -6.58 -3.62
CA LYS A 22 8.32 -5.43 -4.05
C LYS A 22 8.84 -5.64 -5.47
N ASP A 23 8.45 -4.77 -6.39
CA ASP A 23 8.75 -4.82 -7.84
C ASP A 23 9.52 -3.57 -8.27
N ASN A 24 10.73 -3.42 -7.75
CA ASN A 24 11.48 -2.18 -7.91
C ASN A 24 12.51 -2.22 -9.04
N LYS A 25 12.60 -1.11 -9.78
CA LYS A 25 13.83 -0.73 -10.47
C LYS A 25 14.80 -0.05 -9.47
N ARG A 26 16.10 -0.35 -9.55
CA ARG A 26 17.12 0.09 -8.56
C ARG A 26 17.15 1.61 -8.33
N ARG A 27 16.91 2.44 -9.35
CA ARG A 27 17.10 3.92 -9.32
C ARG A 27 15.82 4.77 -9.16
N GLY A 28 14.69 4.19 -8.77
CA GLY A 28 13.43 4.95 -8.62
C GLY A 28 13.35 5.79 -7.33
N SER A 29 12.60 6.90 -7.38
CA SER A 29 12.18 7.68 -6.21
C SER A 29 11.06 7.02 -5.41
N HIS A 30 10.48 5.94 -5.94
CA HIS A 30 9.36 5.21 -5.33
C HIS A 30 9.69 3.72 -5.26
N ASP A 31 9.17 3.06 -4.23
CA ASP A 31 9.03 1.62 -4.17
C ASP A 31 7.68 1.22 -4.74
N LYS A 32 7.68 0.27 -5.68
CA LYS A 32 6.49 -0.30 -6.28
C LYS A 32 6.19 -1.64 -5.65
N PHE A 33 4.95 -1.85 -5.24
CA PHE A 33 4.46 -3.08 -4.61
C PHE A 33 3.33 -3.65 -5.45
N LYS A 34 3.54 -4.81 -6.06
CA LYS A 34 2.51 -5.53 -6.82
C LYS A 34 1.56 -6.23 -5.84
N ALA A 35 0.26 -6.09 -6.07
CA ALA A 35 -0.75 -6.79 -5.28
C ALA A 35 -0.73 -8.31 -5.59
N PRO A 36 -1.09 -9.16 -4.60
CA PRO A 36 -1.23 -10.59 -4.83
C PRO A 36 -2.42 -10.89 -5.75
N GLU A 37 -2.40 -12.04 -6.42
CA GLU A 37 -3.34 -12.37 -7.49
C GLU A 37 -4.81 -12.38 -7.05
N HIS A 38 -5.10 -12.86 -5.83
CA HIS A 38 -6.45 -12.85 -5.26
C HIS A 38 -7.00 -11.43 -5.03
N VAL A 39 -6.14 -10.45 -4.71
CA VAL A 39 -6.51 -9.04 -4.57
C VAL A 39 -6.70 -8.40 -5.94
N LEU A 40 -5.90 -8.77 -6.93
CA LEU A 40 -6.02 -8.25 -8.30
C LEU A 40 -7.36 -8.59 -8.96
N GLN A 41 -7.98 -9.71 -8.59
CA GLN A 41 -9.32 -10.08 -9.06
C GLN A 41 -10.43 -9.16 -8.53
N GLN A 42 -10.20 -8.52 -7.38
CA GLN A 42 -11.16 -7.64 -6.71
C GLN A 42 -10.96 -6.16 -7.08
N ARG A 43 -9.89 -5.83 -7.81
CA ARG A 43 -9.55 -4.44 -8.17
C ARG A 43 -10.61 -3.82 -9.09
N GLN A 44 -10.77 -2.51 -8.97
CA GLN A 44 -11.55 -1.74 -9.94
C GLN A 44 -10.83 -1.67 -11.31
N ALA A 45 -11.58 -1.69 -12.42
CA ALA A 45 -11.06 -1.83 -13.78
C ALA A 45 -9.93 -0.84 -14.17
N ASN A 46 -9.94 0.37 -13.60
CA ASN A 46 -8.98 1.44 -13.88
C ASN A 46 -7.88 1.62 -12.82
N GLN A 47 -7.86 0.79 -11.77
CA GLN A 47 -6.86 0.90 -10.71
C GLN A 47 -5.55 0.24 -11.12
N PRO A 48 -4.38 0.87 -10.92
CA PRO A 48 -3.10 0.21 -11.16
C PRO A 48 -2.97 -1.09 -10.35
N PRO A 49 -2.37 -2.17 -10.88
CA PRO A 49 -2.19 -3.44 -10.16
C PRO A 49 -1.06 -3.39 -9.12
N PHE A 50 -0.77 -2.21 -8.58
CA PHE A 50 0.34 -1.96 -7.67
C PHE A 50 0.10 -0.69 -6.84
N ILE A 51 0.78 -0.62 -5.70
CA ILE A 51 0.88 0.56 -4.84
C ILE A 51 2.28 1.16 -4.97
N MET A 52 2.39 2.49 -4.99
CA MET A 52 3.67 3.19 -4.95
C MET A 52 3.89 3.86 -3.61
N VAL A 53 5.02 3.56 -2.97
CA VAL A 53 5.44 4.17 -1.71
C VAL A 53 6.65 5.06 -1.98
N PRO A 54 6.58 6.39 -1.79
CA PRO A 54 7.72 7.28 -1.95
C PRO A 54 8.90 6.85 -1.07
N ARG A 55 10.12 6.99 -1.60
CA ARG A 55 11.38 6.79 -0.84
C ARG A 55 11.79 8.06 -0.08
N SER A 56 10.84 8.87 0.34
CA SER A 56 11.08 10.03 1.18
C SER A 56 11.23 9.64 2.66
N ARG A 57 11.93 10.48 3.43
CA ARG A 57 12.09 10.30 4.88
C ARG A 57 10.77 10.48 5.64
N GLN A 58 9.97 11.45 5.19
CA GLN A 58 8.62 11.69 5.68
C GLN A 58 7.63 11.19 4.63
N LEU A 59 6.66 10.40 5.08
CA LEU A 59 5.53 10.00 4.26
C LEU A 59 4.45 11.06 4.48
N HIS A 60 4.00 11.71 3.42
CA HIS A 60 2.90 12.69 3.47
C HIS A 60 1.66 12.19 2.74
N CYS A 61 1.78 11.06 2.05
CA CYS A 61 0.75 10.47 1.21
C CYS A 61 0.07 9.26 1.88
N GLN A 62 -0.04 9.25 3.21
CA GLN A 62 -0.66 8.15 3.95
C GLN A 62 -2.11 7.94 3.50
N LEU A 63 -2.87 9.02 3.36
CA LEU A 63 -4.28 8.96 2.98
C LEU A 63 -4.44 8.40 1.56
N GLU A 64 -3.55 8.74 0.64
CA GLU A 64 -3.52 8.24 -0.73
C GLU A 64 -3.23 6.73 -0.75
N ILE A 65 -2.28 6.26 0.06
CA ILE A 65 -1.99 4.82 0.20
C ILE A 65 -3.23 4.08 0.72
N LEU A 66 -3.94 4.62 1.71
CA LEU A 66 -5.16 4.00 2.24
C LEU A 66 -6.29 3.97 1.20
N LYS A 67 -6.43 5.03 0.39
CA LYS A 67 -7.40 5.05 -0.72
C LYS A 67 -7.08 3.99 -1.77
N GLU A 68 -5.80 3.81 -2.10
CA GLU A 68 -5.38 2.74 -3.01
C GLU A 68 -5.69 1.36 -2.41
N LEU A 69 -5.39 1.13 -1.14
CA LEU A 69 -5.75 -0.11 -0.44
C LEU A 69 -7.26 -0.35 -0.42
N TRP A 70 -8.05 0.68 -0.12
CA TRP A 70 -9.50 0.60 -0.12
C TRP A 70 -10.05 0.23 -1.50
N ALA A 71 -9.46 0.74 -2.58
CA ALA A 71 -9.89 0.38 -3.93
C ALA A 71 -9.59 -1.07 -4.32
N PHE A 72 -8.64 -1.73 -3.63
CA PHE A 72 -8.32 -3.14 -3.83
C PHE A 72 -9.30 -4.11 -3.15
N GLY A 73 -9.79 -3.78 -1.95
CA GLY A 73 -10.57 -4.73 -1.14
C GLY A 73 -11.52 -4.11 -0.11
N GLY A 74 -11.83 -2.81 -0.25
CA GLY A 74 -12.74 -2.08 0.64
C GLY A 74 -12.19 -1.88 2.05
N ASP A 75 -13.11 -1.69 3.00
CA ASP A 75 -12.78 -1.34 4.39
C ASP A 75 -12.02 -2.47 5.11
N THR A 76 -12.41 -3.72 4.90
CA THR A 76 -11.77 -4.89 5.54
C THR A 76 -10.28 -4.97 5.21
N PHE A 77 -9.90 -4.67 3.96
CA PHE A 77 -8.51 -4.71 3.53
C PHE A 77 -7.68 -3.56 4.15
N VAL A 78 -8.31 -2.41 4.34
CA VAL A 78 -7.70 -1.27 5.04
C VAL A 78 -7.53 -1.59 6.53
N GLU A 79 -8.52 -2.22 7.17
CA GLU A 79 -8.41 -2.64 8.57
C GLU A 79 -7.27 -3.62 8.78
N GLU A 80 -7.16 -4.66 7.93
CA GLU A 80 -6.06 -5.64 8.01
C GLU A 80 -4.68 -4.96 7.81
N PHE A 81 -4.58 -4.02 6.86
CA PHE A 81 -3.37 -3.21 6.72
C PHE A 81 -3.00 -2.50 8.02
N LEU A 82 -3.96 -1.88 8.70
CA LEU A 82 -3.75 -1.10 9.92
C LEU A 82 -3.36 -1.96 11.11
N GLU A 83 -3.82 -3.20 11.19
CA GLU A 83 -3.38 -4.14 12.21
C GLU A 83 -1.86 -4.42 12.11
N TYR A 84 -1.29 -4.32 10.92
CA TYR A 84 0.14 -4.48 10.68
C TYR A 84 0.96 -3.19 10.85
N ILE A 85 0.32 -2.04 11.08
CA ILE A 85 0.95 -0.71 11.26
C ILE A 85 1.42 -0.47 12.72
N LYS A 86 1.67 -1.53 13.47
CA LYS A 86 2.25 -1.47 14.83
C LYS A 86 3.74 -1.12 14.81
#